data_AF-A0A916NRS8-F1
#
_entry.id   AF-A0A916NRS8-F1
#
_cell.length_a   1.000
_cell.length_b   1.000
_cell.length_c   1.000
_cell.angle_alpha   90.00
_cell.angle_beta   90.00
_cell.angle_gamma   90.00
#
_symmetry.space_group_name_H-M   'P 1'
#
loop_
_entity.id
_entity.type
_entity.pdbx_description
1 polymer ?
#
loop_
_entity_poly.entity_id
_entity_poly.type
_entity_poly.pdbx_seq_one_letter_code
_entity_poly.pdbx_strand_id
1 'polypeptide(L)'
;MNDTKIAASRQQQAAYGIERLLQFGLRHKLLESLDAYAARNSLLDLLRIGEPYEGEIRDVETESPDQLLEPLLDYAAEIGVLEDNNTTLRDLLDARMMGYLMPRPSEVVHRFWAAARRDGIRQATDAFYQLCIDSNYIRMDRIRTNMYWLAPTEFGDLEITVNLSKPEKDPREIALLKNAPQSHYPKCLLCIDNVGYAGRVNHPARQNLRVIPLELTGEPWYLQYSPYVYYNEHSIIFDREHRPMKTSKQTFARLLDFVEQIPHYFIGSNADLPIVGGSILNHDHFQGGRHTFPMEKAPVEASFSHPDYAGVKLGIVRWPLSVIRISSHHRESLLKLAGVILDAWKQYSDPAHDVLAFTETGGGAPTPHNTITPIARSNAAGEFELDLVLRNNRTSEEHPDGIFHPHRELHHIKKENIGLIEVMGLAVLPGRLKDELEQAAELLTGSSSLDECITEQPEHPLHKHAAWLQELIGRYGTALSTEEAAEALRTEVGRKFADVLRDAGVYKCTERGRDGFRAFLAQLGFQS
;
A
#
# COMPACT_ATOMS: atom_id res chain seq x y z
N MET A 1 -21.13 -39.43 -28.21
CA MET A 1 -22.20 -38.56 -28.75
C MET A 1 -22.66 -37.48 -27.76
N ASN A 2 -22.56 -37.69 -26.44
CA ASN A 2 -22.87 -36.66 -25.44
C ASN A 2 -21.74 -35.63 -25.28
N ASP A 3 -20.49 -36.07 -25.21
CA ASP A 3 -19.33 -35.18 -24.96
C ASP A 3 -19.11 -34.16 -26.07
N THR A 4 -19.32 -34.53 -27.34
CA THR A 4 -19.19 -33.62 -28.48
C THR A 4 -20.26 -32.51 -28.48
N LYS A 5 -21.48 -32.81 -28.02
CA LYS A 5 -22.56 -31.80 -27.90
C LYS A 5 -22.32 -30.88 -26.71
N ILE A 6 -21.80 -31.42 -25.61
CA ILE A 6 -21.44 -30.64 -24.41
C ILE A 6 -20.27 -29.70 -24.73
N ALA A 7 -19.23 -30.20 -25.41
CA ALA A 7 -18.08 -29.40 -25.85
C ALA A 7 -18.49 -28.26 -26.81
N ALA A 8 -19.35 -28.54 -27.80
CA ALA A 8 -19.90 -27.52 -28.69
C ALA A 8 -20.73 -26.47 -27.92
N SER A 9 -21.49 -26.89 -26.90
CA SER A 9 -22.25 -25.98 -26.04
C SER A 9 -21.35 -25.10 -25.15
N ARG A 10 -20.23 -25.62 -24.66
CA ARG A 10 -19.26 -24.88 -23.84
C ARG A 10 -18.48 -23.86 -24.66
N GLN A 11 -18.02 -24.25 -25.84
CA GLN A 11 -17.34 -23.34 -26.76
C GLN A 11 -18.26 -22.17 -27.18
N GLN A 12 -19.54 -22.43 -27.43
CA GLN A 12 -20.53 -21.37 -27.69
C GLN A 12 -20.74 -20.44 -26.48
N GLN A 13 -20.73 -20.97 -25.26
CA GLN A 13 -20.81 -20.15 -24.04
C GLN A 13 -19.57 -19.26 -23.87
N ALA A 14 -18.38 -19.78 -24.16
CA ALA A 14 -17.15 -19.00 -24.12
C ALA A 14 -17.11 -17.90 -25.21
N ALA A 15 -17.54 -18.23 -26.44
CA ALA A 15 -17.71 -17.24 -27.51
C ALA A 15 -18.70 -16.13 -27.12
N TYR A 16 -19.82 -16.49 -26.48
CA TYR A 16 -20.77 -15.53 -25.92
C TYR A 16 -20.14 -14.66 -24.81
N GLY A 17 -19.31 -15.26 -23.95
CA GLY A 17 -18.54 -14.55 -22.92
C GLY A 17 -17.56 -13.53 -23.50
N ILE A 18 -16.88 -13.85 -24.60
CA ILE A 18 -16.00 -12.92 -25.33
C ILE A 18 -16.80 -11.70 -25.81
N GLU A 19 -17.94 -11.91 -26.46
CA GLU A 19 -18.76 -10.79 -26.95
C GLU A 19 -19.26 -9.89 -25.83
N ARG A 20 -19.63 -10.46 -24.68
CA ARG A 20 -19.99 -9.67 -23.48
C ARG A 20 -18.81 -8.88 -22.94
N LEU A 21 -17.62 -9.46 -22.90
CA LEU A 21 -16.41 -8.77 -22.48
C LEU A 21 -16.06 -7.61 -23.42
N LEU A 22 -16.24 -7.78 -24.73
CA LEU A 22 -16.05 -6.70 -25.71
C LEU A 22 -17.07 -5.56 -25.53
N GLN A 23 -18.34 -5.89 -25.29
CA GLN A 23 -19.37 -4.88 -24.99
C GLN A 23 -19.03 -4.09 -23.72
N PHE A 24 -18.55 -4.79 -22.68
CA PHE A 24 -18.04 -4.15 -21.48
C PHE A 24 -16.88 -3.19 -21.82
N GLY A 25 -15.89 -3.64 -22.59
CA GLY A 25 -14.76 -2.81 -23.02
C GLY A 25 -15.17 -1.55 -23.78
N LEU A 26 -16.18 -1.64 -24.64
CA LEU A 26 -16.74 -0.49 -25.37
C LEU A 26 -17.46 0.49 -24.44
N ARG A 27 -18.32 -0.02 -23.55
CA ARG A 27 -19.07 0.82 -22.58
C ARG A 27 -18.15 1.60 -21.67
N HIS A 28 -17.12 0.93 -21.15
CA HIS A 28 -16.14 1.49 -20.22
C HIS A 28 -14.98 2.20 -20.93
N LYS A 29 -15.04 2.35 -22.26
CA LYS A 29 -14.05 3.07 -23.09
C LYS A 29 -12.63 2.51 -22.96
N LEU A 30 -12.51 1.21 -22.66
CA LEU A 30 -11.25 0.48 -22.73
C LEU A 30 -10.77 0.38 -24.20
N LEU A 31 -11.71 0.26 -25.13
CA LEU A 31 -11.44 0.18 -26.56
C LEU A 31 -12.51 0.91 -27.37
N GLU A 32 -12.21 1.21 -28.63
CA GLU A 32 -13.16 1.80 -29.59
C GLU A 32 -13.74 0.76 -30.55
N SER A 33 -14.81 1.11 -31.27
CA SER A 33 -15.56 0.18 -32.12
C SER A 33 -14.71 -0.55 -33.17
N LEU A 34 -13.64 0.07 -33.68
CA LEU A 34 -12.73 -0.58 -34.62
C LEU A 34 -11.78 -1.57 -33.93
N ASP A 35 -11.30 -1.23 -32.73
CA ASP A 35 -10.41 -2.08 -31.94
C ASP A 35 -11.12 -3.35 -31.44
N ALA A 36 -12.45 -3.29 -31.29
CA ALA A 36 -13.27 -4.44 -30.89
C ALA A 36 -13.07 -5.66 -31.80
N TYR A 37 -12.87 -5.46 -33.10
CA TYR A 37 -12.61 -6.55 -34.04
C TYR A 37 -11.25 -7.22 -33.77
N ALA A 38 -10.21 -6.44 -33.50
CA ALA A 38 -8.87 -6.96 -33.20
C ALA A 38 -8.82 -7.65 -31.83
N ALA A 39 -9.47 -7.06 -30.82
CA ALA A 39 -9.62 -7.64 -29.50
C ALA A 39 -10.38 -8.98 -29.57
N ARG A 40 -11.49 -9.03 -30.31
CA ARG A 40 -12.25 -10.26 -30.57
C ARG A 40 -11.37 -11.37 -31.12
N ASN A 41 -10.66 -11.09 -32.22
CA ASN A 41 -9.83 -12.08 -32.88
C ASN A 41 -8.69 -12.57 -31.96
N SER A 42 -8.13 -11.68 -31.14
CA SER A 42 -7.08 -12.05 -30.17
C SER A 42 -7.61 -12.94 -29.05
N LEU A 43 -8.83 -12.70 -28.56
CA LEU A 43 -9.49 -13.52 -27.54
C LEU A 43 -9.92 -14.88 -28.09
N LEU A 44 -10.45 -14.92 -29.32
CA LEU A 44 -10.81 -16.16 -30.01
C LEU A 44 -9.58 -17.05 -30.21
N ASP A 45 -8.47 -16.48 -30.69
CA ASP A 45 -7.18 -17.18 -30.83
C ASP A 45 -6.66 -17.69 -29.48
N LEU A 46 -6.63 -16.84 -28.45
CA LEU A 46 -6.20 -17.19 -27.10
C LEU A 46 -6.98 -18.39 -26.53
N LEU A 47 -8.30 -18.41 -26.75
CA LEU A 47 -9.21 -19.44 -26.24
C LEU A 47 -9.47 -20.58 -27.25
N ARG A 48 -8.75 -20.62 -28.37
CA ARG A 48 -8.86 -21.64 -29.43
C ARG A 48 -10.29 -21.82 -29.95
N ILE A 49 -11.02 -20.71 -30.10
CA ILE A 49 -12.40 -20.68 -30.62
C ILE A 49 -12.36 -20.25 -32.10
N GLY A 50 -12.96 -21.06 -32.98
CA GLY A 50 -12.89 -20.84 -34.43
C GLY A 50 -13.77 -19.70 -34.97
N GLU A 51 -14.86 -19.37 -34.28
CA GLU A 51 -15.84 -18.38 -34.73
C GLU A 51 -16.48 -17.62 -33.55
N PRO A 52 -16.87 -16.35 -33.76
CA PRO A 52 -17.59 -15.58 -32.75
C PRO A 52 -19.02 -16.09 -32.55
N TYR A 53 -19.66 -15.66 -31.46
CA TYR A 53 -21.06 -15.96 -31.23
C TYR A 53 -21.96 -15.12 -32.15
N GLU A 54 -22.85 -15.78 -32.91
CA GLU A 54 -23.72 -15.13 -33.90
C GLU A 54 -25.12 -14.74 -33.36
N GLY A 55 -25.47 -15.19 -32.15
CA GLY A 55 -26.79 -14.92 -31.56
C GLY A 55 -26.90 -13.54 -30.90
N GLU A 56 -28.08 -13.26 -30.34
CA GLU A 56 -28.31 -12.03 -29.58
C GLU A 56 -27.46 -12.00 -28.30
N ILE A 57 -26.65 -10.95 -28.15
CA ILE A 57 -25.94 -10.68 -26.90
C ILE A 57 -26.89 -9.95 -25.96
N ARG A 58 -27.25 -10.60 -24.85
CA ARG A 58 -28.01 -9.93 -23.81
C ARG A 58 -27.08 -8.98 -23.08
N ASP A 59 -27.44 -7.71 -23.15
CA ASP A 59 -26.80 -6.71 -22.34
C ASP A 59 -27.18 -6.95 -20.87
N VAL A 60 -26.23 -7.46 -20.10
CA VAL A 60 -26.33 -7.49 -18.65
C VAL A 60 -25.36 -6.42 -18.17
N GLU A 61 -25.89 -5.33 -17.63
CA GLU A 61 -25.09 -4.34 -16.93
C GLU A 61 -24.35 -5.03 -15.79
N THR A 62 -23.05 -5.28 -16.02
CA THR A 62 -22.12 -5.65 -14.96
C THR A 62 -21.21 -4.46 -14.72
N GLU A 63 -21.07 -4.08 -13.46
CA GLU A 63 -20.17 -3.02 -13.03
C GLU A 63 -18.72 -3.50 -12.92
N SER A 64 -18.46 -4.82 -13.07
CA SER A 64 -17.15 -5.40 -12.80
C SER A 64 -16.76 -6.47 -13.83
N PRO A 65 -15.50 -6.47 -14.30
CA PRO A 65 -15.03 -7.41 -15.33
C PRO A 65 -14.84 -8.84 -14.80
N ASP A 66 -14.64 -9.05 -13.50
CA ASP A 66 -14.40 -10.38 -12.90
C ASP A 66 -15.51 -11.38 -13.25
N GLN A 67 -16.78 -10.96 -13.18
CA GLN A 67 -17.94 -11.81 -13.51
C GLN A 67 -17.97 -12.26 -14.98
N LEU A 68 -17.30 -11.53 -15.87
CA LEU A 68 -17.15 -11.88 -17.28
C LEU A 68 -15.90 -12.72 -17.53
N LEU A 69 -14.85 -12.53 -16.72
CA LEU A 69 -13.58 -13.22 -16.84
C LEU A 69 -13.64 -14.64 -16.27
N GLU A 70 -14.29 -14.87 -15.12
CA GLU A 70 -14.31 -16.19 -14.46
C GLU A 70 -14.81 -17.33 -15.39
N PRO A 71 -15.94 -17.19 -16.12
CA PRO A 71 -16.37 -18.25 -17.05
C PRO A 71 -15.38 -18.50 -18.20
N LEU A 72 -14.64 -17.48 -18.63
CA LEU A 72 -13.61 -17.61 -19.66
C LEU A 72 -12.35 -18.30 -19.12
N LEU A 73 -11.97 -18.01 -17.87
CA LEU A 73 -10.89 -18.68 -17.15
C LEU A 73 -11.20 -20.16 -16.92
N ASP A 74 -12.44 -20.48 -16.52
CA ASP A 74 -12.92 -21.85 -16.37
C ASP A 74 -12.82 -22.61 -17.69
N TYR A 75 -13.32 -22.03 -18.78
CA TYR A 75 -13.20 -22.62 -20.10
C TYR A 75 -11.74 -22.82 -20.51
N ALA A 76 -10.87 -21.83 -20.29
CA ALA A 76 -9.44 -21.93 -20.59
C ALA A 76 -8.75 -23.06 -19.81
N ALA A 77 -9.14 -23.29 -18.56
CA ALA A 77 -8.67 -24.43 -17.78
C ALA A 77 -9.16 -25.76 -18.38
N GLU A 78 -10.44 -25.85 -18.74
CA GLU A 78 -11.06 -27.05 -19.32
C GLU A 78 -10.37 -27.49 -20.63
N ILE A 79 -9.98 -26.54 -21.49
CA ILE A 79 -9.35 -26.83 -22.80
C ILE A 79 -7.81 -26.91 -22.77
N GLY A 80 -7.21 -26.83 -21.57
CA GLY A 80 -5.76 -26.89 -21.40
C GLY A 80 -5.00 -25.71 -22.00
N VAL A 81 -5.58 -24.50 -21.95
CA VAL A 81 -4.84 -23.25 -22.16
C VAL A 81 -4.02 -22.90 -20.92
N LEU A 82 -4.54 -23.20 -19.73
CA LEU A 82 -3.79 -23.15 -18.48
C LEU A 82 -3.10 -24.50 -18.23
N GLU A 83 -1.81 -24.45 -17.87
CA GLU A 83 -1.04 -25.66 -17.50
C GLU A 83 -1.55 -26.30 -16.20
N ASP A 84 -2.08 -25.46 -15.29
CA ASP A 84 -2.72 -25.86 -14.05
C ASP A 84 -3.79 -24.82 -13.67
N ASN A 85 -4.82 -25.26 -12.94
CA ASN A 85 -5.95 -24.43 -12.56
C ASN A 85 -5.74 -23.79 -11.18
N ASN A 86 -4.71 -22.96 -11.05
CA ASN A 86 -4.36 -22.26 -9.81
C ASN A 86 -4.49 -20.73 -9.93
N THR A 87 -4.46 -20.03 -8.79
CA THR A 87 -4.74 -18.60 -8.72
C THR A 87 -3.70 -17.79 -9.52
N THR A 88 -2.43 -18.16 -9.37
CA THR A 88 -1.32 -17.48 -10.07
C THR A 88 -1.50 -17.53 -11.59
N LEU A 89 -1.81 -18.69 -12.18
CA LEU A 89 -1.96 -18.83 -13.63
C LEU A 89 -3.25 -18.18 -14.15
N ARG A 90 -4.33 -18.23 -13.38
CA ARG A 90 -5.56 -17.48 -13.68
C ARG A 90 -5.30 -15.97 -13.74
N ASP A 91 -4.55 -15.43 -12.78
CA ASP A 91 -4.16 -14.01 -12.72
C ASP A 91 -3.21 -13.59 -13.88
N LEU A 92 -2.46 -14.53 -14.47
CA LEU A 92 -1.67 -14.22 -15.67
C LEU A 92 -2.58 -14.14 -16.92
N LEU A 93 -3.56 -15.04 -17.00
CA LEU A 93 -4.47 -15.12 -18.14
C LEU A 93 -5.51 -13.99 -18.11
N ASP A 94 -6.02 -13.62 -16.94
CA ASP A 94 -6.99 -12.52 -16.79
C ASP A 94 -6.40 -11.18 -17.28
N ALA A 95 -5.16 -10.88 -16.89
CA ALA A 95 -4.45 -9.68 -17.26
C ALA A 95 -4.13 -9.68 -18.76
N ARG A 96 -3.86 -10.85 -19.34
CA ARG A 96 -3.71 -11.02 -20.79
C ARG A 96 -5.00 -10.71 -21.55
N MET A 97 -6.12 -11.27 -21.11
CA MET A 97 -7.44 -11.02 -21.71
C MET A 97 -7.79 -9.53 -21.64
N MET A 98 -7.69 -8.93 -20.46
CA MET A 98 -7.91 -7.48 -20.29
C MET A 98 -6.90 -6.64 -21.06
N GLY A 99 -5.66 -7.10 -21.22
CA GLY A 99 -4.65 -6.45 -22.02
C GLY A 99 -5.05 -6.25 -23.48
N TYR A 100 -5.82 -7.17 -24.08
CA TYR A 100 -6.36 -7.02 -25.44
C TYR A 100 -7.47 -5.97 -25.54
N LEU A 101 -8.13 -5.65 -24.43
CA LEU A 101 -9.16 -4.63 -24.37
C LEU A 101 -8.60 -3.23 -24.13
N MET A 102 -7.34 -3.09 -23.73
CA MET A 102 -6.82 -1.83 -23.21
C MET A 102 -6.32 -0.88 -24.32
N PRO A 103 -6.52 0.44 -24.19
CA PRO A 103 -5.95 1.40 -25.14
C PRO A 103 -4.43 1.35 -25.07
N ARG A 104 -3.74 1.79 -26.12
CA ARG A 104 -2.26 1.83 -26.10
C ARG A 104 -1.76 2.78 -25.00
N PRO A 105 -0.59 2.53 -24.38
CA PRO A 105 -0.07 3.42 -23.33
C PRO A 105 -0.02 4.90 -23.71
N SER A 106 0.45 5.23 -24.91
CA SER A 106 0.51 6.62 -25.41
C SER A 106 -0.87 7.27 -25.54
N GLU A 107 -1.89 6.49 -25.87
CA GLU A 107 -3.26 6.97 -25.99
C GLU A 107 -3.85 7.31 -24.62
N VAL A 108 -3.61 6.46 -23.61
CA VAL A 108 -4.02 6.73 -22.23
C VAL A 108 -3.37 8.02 -21.71
N VAL A 109 -2.09 8.22 -21.99
CA VAL A 109 -1.37 9.45 -21.65
C VAL A 109 -1.99 10.67 -22.36
N HIS A 110 -2.30 10.56 -23.64
CA HIS A 110 -2.95 11.64 -24.38
C HIS A 110 -4.33 11.98 -23.79
N ARG A 111 -5.17 10.97 -23.55
CA ARG A 111 -6.50 11.11 -22.93
C ARG A 111 -6.40 11.78 -21.55
N PHE A 112 -5.46 11.35 -20.71
CA PHE A 112 -5.23 11.94 -19.38
C PHE A 112 -4.93 13.43 -19.46
N TRP A 113 -3.90 13.81 -20.22
CA TRP A 113 -3.48 15.23 -20.29
C TRP A 113 -4.47 16.10 -21.07
N ALA A 114 -5.24 15.53 -22.01
CA ALA A 114 -6.35 16.22 -22.65
C ALA A 114 -7.47 16.52 -21.63
N ALA A 115 -7.87 15.54 -20.82
CA ALA A 115 -8.84 15.74 -19.73
C ALA A 115 -8.31 16.74 -18.70
N ALA A 116 -7.02 16.66 -18.32
CA ALA A 116 -6.42 17.59 -17.36
C ALA A 116 -6.47 19.05 -17.84
N ARG A 117 -6.22 19.29 -19.14
CA ARG A 117 -6.29 20.64 -19.74
C ARG A 117 -7.72 21.14 -19.93
N ARG A 118 -8.67 20.25 -20.24
CA ARG A 118 -10.06 20.63 -20.55
C ARG A 118 -10.92 20.76 -19.29
N ASP A 119 -10.81 19.79 -18.39
CA ASP A 119 -11.72 19.58 -17.26
C ASP A 119 -11.02 19.68 -15.90
N GLY A 120 -9.69 19.83 -15.88
CA GLY A 120 -8.87 19.92 -14.68
C GLY A 120 -8.22 18.60 -14.26
N ILE A 121 -7.12 18.69 -13.49
CA ILE A 121 -6.30 17.52 -13.11
C ILE A 121 -7.08 16.48 -12.30
N ARG A 122 -8.03 16.91 -11.46
CA ARG A 122 -8.89 16.00 -10.69
C ARG A 122 -9.71 15.08 -11.59
N GLN A 123 -10.34 15.63 -12.64
CA GLN A 123 -11.13 14.84 -13.58
C GLN A 123 -10.25 13.85 -14.36
N ALA A 124 -9.01 14.22 -14.66
CA ALA A 124 -8.04 13.32 -15.29
C ALA A 124 -7.65 12.16 -14.37
N THR A 125 -7.37 12.42 -13.09
CA THR A 125 -7.08 11.37 -12.10
C THR A 125 -8.28 10.47 -11.86
N ASP A 126 -9.50 11.02 -11.78
CA ASP A 126 -10.74 10.25 -11.61
C ASP A 126 -10.96 9.30 -12.81
N ALA A 127 -10.83 9.81 -14.03
CA ALA A 127 -10.99 9.00 -15.24
C ALA A 127 -9.91 7.91 -15.37
N PHE A 128 -8.66 8.22 -14.98
CA PHE A 128 -7.58 7.25 -15.00
C PHE A 128 -7.74 6.18 -13.91
N TYR A 129 -8.26 6.55 -12.73
CA TYR A 129 -8.56 5.59 -11.67
C TYR A 129 -9.66 4.63 -12.11
N GLN A 130 -10.74 5.16 -12.71
CA GLN A 130 -11.81 4.35 -13.27
C GLN A 130 -11.30 3.40 -14.36
N LEU A 131 -10.41 3.86 -15.25
CA LEU A 131 -9.77 3.00 -16.24
C LEU A 131 -9.02 1.83 -15.59
N CYS A 132 -8.33 2.06 -14.47
CA CYS A 132 -7.60 1.01 -13.75
C CYS A 132 -8.52 0.02 -13.03
N ILE A 133 -9.71 0.44 -12.59
CA ILE A 133 -10.76 -0.44 -12.06
C ILE A 133 -11.36 -1.27 -13.20
N ASP A 134 -11.81 -0.61 -14.27
CA ASP A 134 -12.48 -1.25 -15.39
C ASP A 134 -11.56 -2.22 -16.14
N SER A 135 -10.24 -1.97 -16.14
CA SER A 135 -9.25 -2.89 -16.73
C SER A 135 -8.92 -4.11 -15.87
N ASN A 136 -9.57 -4.25 -14.72
CA ASN A 136 -9.27 -5.24 -13.68
C ASN A 136 -7.82 -5.16 -13.16
N TYR A 137 -7.11 -4.04 -13.38
CA TYR A 137 -5.78 -3.83 -12.83
C TYR A 137 -5.86 -3.59 -11.31
N ILE A 138 -6.87 -2.83 -10.89
CA ILE A 138 -7.30 -2.72 -9.50
C ILE A 138 -8.39 -3.77 -9.27
N ARG A 139 -8.07 -4.78 -8.47
CA ARG A 139 -8.93 -5.94 -8.20
C ARG A 139 -9.97 -5.64 -7.14
N MET A 140 -10.99 -4.86 -7.52
CA MET A 140 -12.05 -4.41 -6.59
C MET A 140 -12.85 -5.57 -5.99
N ASP A 141 -12.97 -6.69 -6.71
CA ASP A 141 -13.52 -7.95 -6.23
C ASP A 141 -12.81 -8.43 -4.95
N ARG A 142 -11.48 -8.37 -4.95
CA ARG A 142 -10.64 -8.78 -3.82
C ARG A 142 -10.53 -7.71 -2.74
N ILE A 143 -10.48 -6.44 -3.12
CA ILE A 143 -10.35 -5.33 -2.16
C ILE A 143 -11.60 -5.23 -1.28
N ARG A 144 -12.79 -5.45 -1.84
CA ARG A 144 -14.06 -5.39 -1.10
C ARG A 144 -14.22 -6.46 -0.02
N THR A 145 -13.40 -7.51 -0.02
CA THR A 145 -13.42 -8.53 1.03
C THR A 145 -12.63 -8.13 2.26
N ASN A 146 -11.77 -7.12 2.17
CA ASN A 146 -10.94 -6.66 3.29
C ASN A 146 -11.82 -6.18 4.46
N MET A 147 -11.41 -6.52 5.68
CA MET A 147 -12.03 -5.92 6.87
C MET A 147 -11.47 -4.50 7.05
N TYR A 148 -12.34 -3.58 7.48
CA TYR A 148 -11.97 -2.21 7.79
C TYR A 148 -12.78 -1.71 8.98
N TRP A 149 -12.12 -1.05 9.94
CA TRP A 149 -12.79 -0.33 11.01
C TRP A 149 -11.92 0.83 11.53
N LEU A 150 -12.57 1.76 12.21
CA LEU A 150 -11.91 2.83 12.96
C LEU A 150 -11.74 2.39 14.41
N ALA A 151 -10.55 2.58 14.96
CA ALA A 151 -10.22 2.27 16.35
C ALA A 151 -9.90 3.55 17.13
N PRO A 152 -10.76 3.97 18.08
CA PRO A 152 -10.52 5.16 18.88
C PRO A 152 -9.30 5.02 19.78
N THR A 153 -8.42 6.02 19.76
CA THR A 153 -7.23 6.10 20.64
C THR A 153 -7.06 7.51 21.20
N GLU A 154 -6.10 7.69 22.11
CA GLU A 154 -5.74 9.01 22.62
C GLU A 154 -5.14 9.97 21.56
N PHE A 155 -4.77 9.44 20.39
CA PHE A 155 -4.23 10.18 19.25
C PHE A 155 -5.28 10.43 18.14
N GLY A 156 -6.54 10.07 18.40
CA GLY A 156 -7.62 10.05 17.41
C GLY A 156 -7.91 8.63 16.91
N ASP A 157 -8.80 8.53 15.93
CA ASP A 157 -9.19 7.24 15.36
C ASP A 157 -8.09 6.72 14.43
N LEU A 158 -7.47 5.59 14.79
CA LEU A 158 -6.60 4.84 13.88
C LEU A 158 -7.47 4.06 12.90
N GLU A 159 -7.00 3.92 11.66
CA GLU A 159 -7.66 3.09 10.67
C GLU A 159 -7.05 1.70 10.71
N ILE A 160 -7.87 0.64 10.78
CA ILE A 160 -7.39 -0.73 10.79
C ILE A 160 -7.96 -1.46 9.60
N THR A 161 -7.09 -2.13 8.82
CA THR A 161 -7.52 -3.06 7.78
C THR A 161 -6.84 -4.41 7.90
N VAL A 162 -7.62 -5.48 7.66
CA VAL A 162 -7.11 -6.84 7.50
C VAL A 162 -7.15 -7.18 6.02
N ASN A 163 -5.97 -7.37 5.43
CA ASN A 163 -5.82 -7.62 4.01
C ASN A 163 -6.15 -9.09 3.68
N LEU A 164 -7.35 -9.29 3.14
CA LEU A 164 -7.89 -10.57 2.66
C LEU A 164 -7.78 -10.68 1.13
N SER A 165 -7.37 -9.60 0.45
CA SER A 165 -7.27 -9.53 -1.00
C SER A 165 -6.06 -10.27 -1.57
N LYS A 166 -5.11 -10.69 -0.72
CA LYS A 166 -3.92 -11.44 -1.11
C LYS A 166 -4.09 -12.92 -0.72
N PRO A 167 -4.38 -13.82 -1.68
CA PRO A 167 -4.55 -15.24 -1.39
C PRO A 167 -3.25 -15.86 -0.88
N GLU A 168 -3.35 -16.75 0.10
CA GLU A 168 -2.24 -17.61 0.48
C GLU A 168 -1.90 -18.58 -0.65
N LYS A 169 -0.61 -18.83 -0.85
CA LYS A 169 -0.15 -19.72 -1.90
C LYS A 169 -0.21 -21.16 -1.42
N ASP A 170 -0.86 -22.02 -2.19
CA ASP A 170 -0.91 -23.44 -1.87
C ASP A 170 0.47 -24.13 -2.07
N PRO A 171 0.67 -25.35 -1.54
CA PRO A 171 1.93 -26.07 -1.68
C PRO A 171 2.36 -26.35 -3.13
N ARG A 172 1.42 -26.50 -4.08
CA ARG A 172 1.71 -26.72 -5.50
C ARG A 172 2.21 -25.44 -6.15
N GLU A 173 1.56 -24.30 -5.88
CA GLU A 173 2.02 -22.98 -6.31
C GLU A 173 3.42 -22.68 -5.77
N ILE A 174 3.69 -23.02 -4.50
CA ILE A 174 5.03 -22.87 -3.90
C ILE A 174 6.07 -23.75 -4.63
N ALA A 175 5.72 -24.99 -5.01
CA ALA A 175 6.60 -25.87 -5.76
C ALA A 175 6.89 -25.33 -7.17
N LEU A 176 5.88 -24.83 -7.88
CA LEU A 176 6.02 -24.19 -9.19
C LEU A 176 6.96 -22.98 -9.11
N LEU A 177 6.83 -22.15 -8.07
CA LEU A 177 7.68 -20.99 -7.85
C LEU A 177 9.14 -21.36 -7.61
N LYS A 178 9.41 -22.42 -6.83
CA LYS A 178 10.77 -22.89 -6.55
C LYS A 178 11.49 -23.38 -7.81
N ASN A 179 10.75 -23.95 -8.76
CA ASN A 179 11.27 -24.48 -10.02
C ASN A 179 11.28 -23.45 -11.15
N ALA A 180 10.74 -22.25 -10.93
CA ALA A 180 10.65 -21.22 -11.96
C ALA A 180 12.04 -20.74 -12.40
N PRO A 181 12.28 -20.56 -13.70
CA PRO A 181 13.54 -20.03 -14.19
C PRO A 181 13.79 -18.63 -13.62
N GLN A 182 15.04 -18.36 -13.25
CA GLN A 182 15.42 -17.01 -12.88
C GLN A 182 15.41 -16.11 -14.13
N SER A 183 14.75 -14.96 -14.00
CA SER A 183 14.74 -13.91 -15.02
C SER A 183 15.11 -12.59 -14.36
N HIS A 184 15.91 -11.80 -15.06
CA HIS A 184 16.31 -10.45 -14.65
C HIS A 184 15.47 -9.35 -15.32
N TYR A 185 14.44 -9.71 -16.08
CA TYR A 185 13.54 -8.77 -16.75
C TYR A 185 12.06 -9.06 -16.39
N PRO A 186 11.28 -8.06 -15.98
CA PRO A 186 11.70 -6.73 -15.51
C PRO A 186 12.62 -6.81 -14.28
N LYS A 187 13.46 -5.79 -14.07
CA LYS A 187 14.45 -5.78 -12.96
C LYS A 187 13.81 -5.76 -11.57
N CYS A 188 12.64 -5.13 -11.43
CA CYS A 188 11.82 -5.15 -10.23
C CYS A 188 10.35 -4.93 -10.60
N LEU A 189 9.46 -4.88 -9.59
CA LEU A 189 8.02 -4.71 -9.78
C LEU A 189 7.60 -3.28 -10.20
N LEU A 190 8.50 -2.30 -10.08
CA LEU A 190 8.24 -0.89 -10.39
C LEU A 190 8.86 -0.42 -11.70
N CYS A 191 9.82 -1.16 -12.27
CA CYS A 191 10.42 -0.76 -13.54
C CYS A 191 9.37 -0.54 -14.63
N ILE A 192 9.56 0.50 -15.44
CA ILE A 192 8.66 0.83 -16.56
C ILE A 192 8.48 -0.34 -17.55
N ASP A 193 9.47 -1.23 -17.62
CA ASP A 193 9.45 -2.52 -18.33
C ASP A 193 8.27 -3.44 -17.97
N ASN A 194 7.62 -3.19 -16.83
CA ASN A 194 6.40 -3.90 -16.45
C ASN A 194 5.19 -3.50 -17.31
N VAL A 195 5.15 -2.32 -17.91
CA VAL A 195 4.00 -1.90 -18.73
C VAL A 195 3.86 -2.82 -19.94
N GLY A 196 2.77 -3.59 -19.98
CA GLY A 196 2.56 -4.56 -21.05
C GLY A 196 3.19 -5.94 -20.81
N TYR A 197 3.87 -6.16 -19.67
CA TYR A 197 4.59 -7.40 -19.43
C TYR A 197 3.64 -8.59 -19.23
N ALA A 198 3.96 -9.72 -19.88
CA ALA A 198 3.13 -10.93 -19.84
C ALA A 198 3.07 -11.61 -18.47
N GLY A 199 4.02 -11.30 -17.59
CA GLY A 199 4.18 -11.99 -16.33
C GLY A 199 4.78 -13.39 -16.49
N ARG A 200 4.95 -14.05 -15.36
CA ARG A 200 5.43 -15.42 -15.15
C ARG A 200 5.05 -15.84 -13.74
N VAL A 201 5.16 -17.12 -13.41
CA VAL A 201 4.72 -17.63 -12.10
C VAL A 201 5.29 -16.85 -10.90
N ASN A 202 6.52 -16.33 -10.99
CA ASN A 202 7.18 -15.56 -9.93
C ASN A 202 7.18 -14.03 -10.15
N HIS A 203 6.49 -13.51 -11.18
CA HIS A 203 6.42 -12.07 -11.48
C HIS A 203 5.09 -11.73 -12.15
N PRO A 204 4.28 -10.83 -11.58
CA PRO A 204 2.89 -10.68 -11.99
C PRO A 204 2.74 -10.16 -13.43
N ALA A 205 1.63 -10.51 -14.07
CA ALA A 205 1.22 -9.96 -15.34
C ALA A 205 0.81 -8.49 -15.21
N ARG A 206 1.07 -7.74 -16.27
CA ARG A 206 0.92 -6.29 -16.35
C ARG A 206 0.52 -5.84 -17.75
N GLN A 207 -0.10 -6.70 -18.56
CA GLN A 207 -0.64 -6.30 -19.87
C GLN A 207 -1.73 -5.24 -19.78
N ASN A 208 -2.47 -5.21 -18.66
CA ASN A 208 -3.48 -4.20 -18.33
C ASN A 208 -2.95 -3.02 -17.48
N LEU A 209 -1.64 -2.96 -17.18
CA LEU A 209 -1.02 -1.81 -16.50
C LEU A 209 -0.89 -0.62 -17.46
N ARG A 210 -1.24 0.57 -16.99
CA ARG A 210 -0.98 1.85 -17.64
C ARG A 210 -0.39 2.82 -16.62
N VAL A 211 0.45 3.74 -17.08
CA VAL A 211 1.13 4.72 -16.23
C VAL A 211 1.08 6.10 -16.88
N ILE A 212 1.13 7.15 -16.06
CA ILE A 212 1.13 8.54 -16.52
C ILE A 212 2.54 9.13 -16.29
N PRO A 213 3.23 9.64 -17.32
CA PRO A 213 4.51 10.29 -17.16
C PRO A 213 4.35 11.62 -16.41
N LEU A 214 5.27 11.89 -15.50
CA LEU A 214 5.41 13.12 -14.73
C LEU A 214 6.84 13.65 -14.89
N GLU A 215 7.01 14.95 -14.64
CA GLU A 215 8.33 15.56 -14.51
C GLU A 215 8.47 16.11 -13.09
N LEU A 216 9.40 15.55 -12.31
CA LEU A 216 9.70 16.03 -10.96
C LEU A 216 11.14 16.51 -10.93
N THR A 217 11.34 17.78 -10.66
CA THR A 217 12.64 18.45 -10.61
C THR A 217 13.45 18.30 -11.90
N GLY A 218 12.77 18.27 -13.05
CA GLY A 218 13.38 18.05 -14.36
C GLY A 218 13.75 16.59 -14.66
N GLU A 219 13.41 15.65 -13.78
CA GLU A 219 13.62 14.20 -13.99
C GLU A 219 12.31 13.53 -14.42
N PRO A 220 12.36 12.48 -15.26
CA PRO A 220 11.18 11.72 -15.67
C PRO A 220 10.74 10.73 -14.58
N TRP A 221 9.48 10.83 -14.18
CA TRP A 221 8.82 9.94 -13.23
C TRP A 221 7.54 9.38 -13.84
N TYR A 222 6.94 8.39 -13.17
CA TYR A 222 5.67 7.81 -13.57
C TYR A 222 4.72 7.69 -12.39
N LEU A 223 3.46 8.01 -12.61
CA LEU A 223 2.34 7.73 -11.72
C LEU A 223 1.64 6.45 -12.16
N GLN A 224 1.43 5.53 -11.22
CA GLN A 224 0.52 4.39 -11.37
C GLN A 224 -0.33 4.24 -10.11
N TYR A 225 -1.51 3.64 -10.23
CA TYR A 225 -2.21 3.16 -9.04
C TYR A 225 -1.61 1.85 -8.52
N SER A 226 -1.78 1.59 -7.23
CA SER A 226 -1.47 0.30 -6.62
C SER A 226 -2.58 -0.70 -6.95
N PRO A 227 -2.26 -1.92 -7.40
CA PRO A 227 -3.29 -2.94 -7.69
C PRO A 227 -3.92 -3.53 -6.41
N TYR A 228 -3.33 -3.27 -5.23
CA TYR A 228 -3.76 -3.81 -3.94
C TYR A 228 -4.58 -2.83 -3.10
N VAL A 229 -4.57 -1.53 -3.44
CA VAL A 229 -5.34 -0.42 -2.83
C VAL A 229 -5.62 -0.56 -1.32
N TYR A 230 -4.80 0.08 -0.49
CA TYR A 230 -5.07 0.13 0.95
C TYR A 230 -5.95 1.30 1.38
N TYR A 231 -6.03 2.34 0.55
CA TYR A 231 -6.80 3.56 0.78
C TYR A 231 -7.21 4.14 -0.57
N ASN A 232 -8.15 5.09 -0.56
CA ASN A 232 -8.71 5.65 -1.78
C ASN A 232 -7.61 6.23 -2.70
N GLU A 233 -7.60 5.79 -3.97
CA GLU A 233 -6.62 6.19 -4.98
C GLU A 233 -5.14 5.97 -4.57
N HIS A 234 -4.86 4.92 -3.77
CA HIS A 234 -3.48 4.51 -3.45
C HIS A 234 -2.64 4.41 -4.73
N SER A 235 -1.65 5.28 -4.83
CA SER A 235 -0.78 5.45 -5.99
C SER A 235 0.69 5.32 -5.62
N ILE A 236 1.48 5.00 -6.65
CA ILE A 236 2.92 4.82 -6.59
C ILE A 236 3.51 5.75 -7.65
N ILE A 237 4.39 6.64 -7.21
CA ILE A 237 5.11 7.58 -8.08
C ILE A 237 6.56 7.11 -8.12
N PHE A 238 7.01 6.54 -9.23
CA PHE A 238 8.30 5.88 -9.31
C PHE A 238 9.21 6.49 -10.37
N ASP A 239 10.51 6.41 -10.12
CA ASP A 239 11.53 6.94 -11.01
C ASP A 239 11.56 6.14 -12.31
N ARG A 240 11.87 6.79 -13.44
CA ARG A 240 12.16 6.05 -14.66
C ARG A 240 13.37 5.13 -14.51
N GLU A 241 14.41 5.61 -13.84
CA GLU A 241 15.66 4.88 -13.66
C GLU A 241 15.57 3.94 -12.47
N HIS A 242 16.05 2.71 -12.63
CA HIS A 242 16.16 1.76 -11.52
C HIS A 242 17.35 2.15 -10.65
N ARG A 243 17.12 3.05 -9.69
CA ARG A 243 18.10 3.45 -8.67
C ARG A 243 17.54 3.22 -7.27
N PRO A 244 18.36 2.83 -6.28
CA PRO A 244 17.90 2.71 -4.89
C PRO A 244 17.33 4.01 -4.36
N MET A 245 16.34 3.88 -3.47
CA MET A 245 15.71 5.01 -2.80
C MET A 245 16.70 5.72 -1.89
N LYS A 246 16.65 7.06 -1.85
CA LYS A 246 17.50 7.88 -0.98
C LYS A 246 16.79 9.13 -0.50
N THR A 247 16.81 9.37 0.80
CA THR A 247 16.24 10.59 1.40
C THR A 247 17.26 11.71 1.36
N SER A 248 16.92 12.80 0.67
CA SER A 248 17.76 13.98 0.48
C SER A 248 16.91 15.25 0.36
N LYS A 249 17.55 16.41 0.26
CA LYS A 249 16.86 17.68 -0.04
C LYS A 249 16.07 17.60 -1.35
N GLN A 250 16.57 16.85 -2.32
CA GLN A 250 15.89 16.62 -3.60
C GLN A 250 14.58 15.87 -3.42
N THR A 251 14.49 14.97 -2.43
CA THR A 251 13.26 14.26 -2.09
C THR A 251 12.16 15.26 -1.78
N PHE A 252 12.40 16.25 -0.91
CA PHE A 252 11.40 17.27 -0.58
C PHE A 252 10.97 18.10 -1.80
N ALA A 253 11.92 18.47 -2.66
CA ALA A 253 11.61 19.20 -3.89
C ALA A 253 10.70 18.39 -4.83
N ARG A 254 10.99 17.10 -5.04
CA ARG A 254 10.16 16.18 -5.84
C ARG A 254 8.75 16.02 -5.26
N LEU A 255 8.64 15.86 -3.93
CA LEU A 255 7.34 15.75 -3.26
C LEU A 255 6.51 17.03 -3.47
N LEU A 256 7.10 18.20 -3.27
CA LEU A 256 6.38 19.46 -3.49
C LEU A 256 6.08 19.71 -4.97
N ASP A 257 6.93 19.30 -5.92
CA ASP A 257 6.64 19.39 -7.36
C ASP A 257 5.41 18.56 -7.73
N PHE A 258 5.27 17.37 -7.11
CA PHE A 258 4.09 16.54 -7.29
C PHE A 258 2.83 17.19 -6.70
N VAL A 259 2.90 17.71 -5.47
CA VAL A 259 1.77 18.40 -4.83
C VAL A 259 1.29 19.59 -5.67
N GLU A 260 2.20 20.30 -6.34
CA GLU A 260 1.84 21.39 -7.24
C GLU A 260 1.11 20.91 -8.51
N GLN A 261 1.49 19.74 -9.04
CA GLN A 261 0.84 19.14 -10.20
C GLN A 261 -0.52 18.51 -9.87
N ILE A 262 -0.63 17.83 -8.72
CA ILE A 262 -1.82 17.07 -8.30
C ILE A 262 -2.18 17.45 -6.85
N PRO A 263 -2.73 18.65 -6.61
CA PRO A 263 -2.85 19.25 -5.27
C PRO A 263 -3.87 18.57 -4.36
N HIS A 264 -4.77 17.76 -4.91
CA HIS A 264 -5.74 16.99 -4.15
C HIS A 264 -5.21 15.66 -3.62
N TYR A 265 -3.93 15.34 -3.91
CA TYR A 265 -3.26 14.15 -3.41
C TYR A 265 -2.21 14.53 -2.36
N PHE A 266 -1.99 13.63 -1.40
CA PHE A 266 -0.75 13.62 -0.64
C PHE A 266 0.30 12.79 -1.38
N ILE A 267 1.57 12.95 -1.01
CA ILE A 267 2.67 12.11 -1.46
C ILE A 267 3.73 11.99 -0.36
N GLY A 268 4.31 10.82 -0.16
CA GLY A 268 5.37 10.61 0.82
C GLY A 268 6.36 9.53 0.43
N SER A 269 7.50 9.51 1.11
CA SER A 269 8.55 8.51 0.92
C SER A 269 8.66 7.62 2.15
N ASN A 270 8.85 6.32 1.95
CA ASN A 270 9.38 5.47 3.02
C ASN A 270 10.79 5.95 3.41
N ALA A 271 11.25 5.57 4.60
CA ALA A 271 12.64 5.78 5.02
C ALA A 271 13.60 4.92 4.17
N ASP A 272 14.76 5.48 3.84
CA ASP A 272 15.80 4.88 2.99
C ASP A 272 16.75 3.92 3.74
N LEU A 273 16.61 3.84 5.05
CA LEU A 273 17.37 2.93 5.90
C LEU A 273 16.62 1.61 6.12
N PRO A 274 17.34 0.47 6.23
CA PRO A 274 16.72 -0.81 6.58
C PRO A 274 16.04 -0.74 7.95
N ILE A 275 15.16 -1.70 8.28
CA ILE A 275 14.37 -1.82 9.52
C ILE A 275 13.23 -0.78 9.64
N VAL A 276 13.51 0.49 9.34
CA VAL A 276 12.51 1.59 9.49
C VAL A 276 11.80 1.97 8.18
N GLY A 277 12.06 1.24 7.10
CA GLY A 277 11.53 1.50 5.75
C GLY A 277 10.61 0.40 5.21
N GLY A 278 9.94 0.72 4.10
CA GLY A 278 9.06 -0.19 3.36
C GLY A 278 9.81 -1.30 2.59
N SER A 279 9.06 -2.24 2.02
CA SER A 279 9.60 -3.50 1.48
C SER A 279 10.36 -3.40 0.15
N ILE A 280 10.32 -2.26 -0.54
CA ILE A 280 10.98 -2.05 -1.85
C ILE A 280 11.95 -0.89 -1.71
N LEU A 281 13.26 -1.16 -1.58
CA LEU A 281 14.29 -0.11 -1.43
C LEU A 281 15.19 0.01 -2.67
N ASN A 282 15.06 -0.92 -3.63
CA ASN A 282 15.92 -1.01 -4.81
C ASN A 282 15.51 -0.09 -5.97
N HIS A 283 14.31 0.49 -5.92
CA HIS A 283 13.81 1.44 -6.91
C HIS A 283 13.17 2.63 -6.19
N ASP A 284 13.70 3.83 -6.42
CA ASP A 284 13.23 5.10 -5.88
C ASP A 284 11.77 5.35 -6.28
N HIS A 285 10.91 5.47 -5.27
CA HIS A 285 9.49 5.68 -5.44
C HIS A 285 8.86 6.33 -4.20
N PHE A 286 7.73 6.95 -4.42
CA PHE A 286 6.86 7.55 -3.42
C PHE A 286 5.50 6.85 -3.43
N GLN A 287 4.78 6.96 -2.32
CA GLN A 287 3.37 6.58 -2.26
C GLN A 287 2.54 7.83 -2.11
N GLY A 288 1.38 7.88 -2.75
CA GLY A 288 0.47 9.01 -2.67
C GLY A 288 -0.96 8.57 -2.93
N GLY A 289 -1.86 9.54 -3.07
CA GLY A 289 -3.27 9.28 -3.38
C GLY A 289 -4.20 10.29 -2.75
N ARG A 290 -5.51 10.04 -2.87
CA ARG A 290 -6.57 10.90 -2.33
C ARG A 290 -7.16 10.28 -1.07
N HIS A 291 -6.46 10.44 0.06
CA HIS A 291 -6.90 9.97 1.38
C HIS A 291 -6.41 10.92 2.48
N THR A 292 -7.26 11.17 3.47
CA THR A 292 -6.92 12.00 4.65
C THR A 292 -6.67 11.09 5.85
N PHE A 293 -5.40 10.83 6.14
CA PHE A 293 -4.98 9.91 7.19
C PHE A 293 -5.20 10.46 8.61
N PRO A 294 -5.26 9.59 9.64
CA PRO A 294 -5.34 9.99 11.04
C PRO A 294 -4.27 11.01 11.47
N MET A 295 -3.00 10.81 11.10
CA MET A 295 -1.91 11.73 11.44
C MET A 295 -2.09 13.13 10.85
N GLU A 296 -2.71 13.26 9.68
CA GLU A 296 -3.02 14.56 9.07
C GLU A 296 -4.00 15.35 9.93
N LYS A 297 -5.02 14.67 10.48
CA LYS A 297 -6.04 15.24 11.36
C LYS A 297 -5.51 15.57 12.77
N ALA A 298 -4.39 14.96 13.17
CA ALA A 298 -3.83 15.14 14.50
C ALA A 298 -3.39 16.60 14.75
N PRO A 299 -3.70 17.17 15.92
CA PRO A 299 -3.40 18.56 16.21
C PRO A 299 -1.90 18.77 16.47
N VAL A 300 -1.45 20.01 16.30
CA VAL A 300 -0.13 20.46 16.77
C VAL A 300 -0.21 20.72 18.28
N GLU A 301 0.64 20.06 19.08
CA GLU A 301 0.67 20.22 20.55
C GLU A 301 1.68 21.26 21.03
N ALA A 302 2.68 21.60 20.22
CA ALA A 302 3.63 22.67 20.51
C ALA A 302 4.02 23.36 19.19
N SER A 303 3.96 24.69 19.16
CA SER A 303 4.36 25.50 18.01
C SER A 303 5.70 26.17 18.27
N PHE A 304 6.42 26.45 17.19
CA PHE A 304 7.73 27.08 17.25
C PHE A 304 7.92 28.07 16.10
N SER A 305 8.85 29.00 16.29
CA SER A 305 9.28 29.97 15.28
C SER A 305 10.79 30.01 15.16
N HIS A 306 11.28 30.43 13.99
CA HIS A 306 12.71 30.65 13.75
C HIS A 306 12.91 31.96 12.98
N PRO A 307 13.79 32.89 13.43
CA PRO A 307 13.98 34.19 12.80
C PRO A 307 14.31 34.12 11.30
N ASP A 308 15.20 33.19 10.91
CA ASP A 308 15.61 33.01 9.50
C ASP A 308 14.53 32.39 8.58
N TYR A 309 13.41 31.91 9.15
CA TYR A 309 12.32 31.26 8.42
C TYR A 309 10.97 31.93 8.72
N ALA A 310 10.96 33.26 8.75
CA ALA A 310 9.74 34.04 8.90
C ALA A 310 8.67 33.59 7.87
N GLY A 311 7.46 33.32 8.36
CA GLY A 311 6.34 32.86 7.52
C GLY A 311 6.27 31.35 7.29
N VAL A 312 7.14 30.56 7.92
CA VAL A 312 6.99 29.10 8.01
C VAL A 312 6.42 28.74 9.38
N LYS A 313 5.27 28.08 9.41
CA LYS A 313 4.72 27.50 10.64
C LYS A 313 5.47 26.22 10.94
N LEU A 314 5.83 25.99 12.21
CA LEU A 314 6.42 24.74 12.67
C LEU A 314 5.74 24.28 13.95
N GLY A 315 5.52 22.96 14.07
CA GLY A 315 5.06 22.38 15.31
C GLY A 315 5.34 20.89 15.48
N ILE A 316 5.25 20.44 16.72
CA ILE A 316 5.22 19.01 17.07
C ILE A 316 3.76 18.54 16.98
N VAL A 317 3.52 17.48 16.23
CA VAL A 317 2.20 16.87 16.11
C VAL A 317 1.93 15.98 17.33
N ARG A 318 0.70 16.02 17.86
CA ARG A 318 0.21 15.10 18.90
C ARG A 318 0.01 13.71 18.31
N TRP A 319 1.11 13.01 18.10
CA TRP A 319 1.17 11.70 17.44
C TRP A 319 2.11 10.75 18.19
N PRO A 320 1.91 9.41 18.12
CA PRO A 320 2.81 8.45 18.78
C PRO A 320 4.25 8.54 18.30
N LEU A 321 4.44 8.84 16.99
CA LEU A 321 5.76 9.06 16.40
C LEU A 321 6.20 10.51 16.55
N SER A 322 7.51 10.73 16.47
CA SER A 322 8.12 12.06 16.54
C SER A 322 8.00 12.78 15.20
N VAL A 323 6.95 13.60 15.06
CA VAL A 323 6.62 14.29 13.81
C VAL A 323 6.78 15.80 13.97
N ILE A 324 7.59 16.39 13.09
CA ILE A 324 7.67 17.84 12.90
C ILE A 324 6.79 18.20 11.71
N ARG A 325 5.73 18.98 11.93
CA ARG A 325 4.90 19.54 10.86
C ARG A 325 5.37 20.95 10.55
N ILE A 326 5.66 21.20 9.27
CA ILE A 326 5.97 22.54 8.76
C ILE A 326 5.02 22.91 7.63
N SER A 327 4.56 24.15 7.58
CA SER A 327 3.74 24.65 6.45
C SER A 327 4.04 26.09 6.08
N SER A 328 3.88 26.41 4.80
CA SER A 328 4.01 27.78 4.29
C SER A 328 3.41 27.90 2.88
N HIS A 329 2.99 29.11 2.50
CA HIS A 329 2.77 29.46 1.10
C HIS A 329 4.09 29.64 0.32
N HIS A 330 5.22 29.83 1.02
CA HIS A 330 6.53 30.03 0.41
C HIS A 330 7.29 28.71 0.28
N ARG A 331 7.13 28.05 -0.88
CA ARG A 331 7.76 26.78 -1.24
C ARG A 331 9.26 26.74 -0.96
N GLU A 332 10.01 27.75 -1.39
CA GLU A 332 11.48 27.78 -1.23
C GLU A 332 11.92 27.81 0.23
N SER A 333 11.26 28.63 1.07
CA SER A 333 11.53 28.70 2.50
C SER A 333 11.23 27.37 3.19
N LEU A 334 10.13 26.71 2.81
CA LEU A 334 9.74 25.41 3.32
C LEU A 334 10.77 24.33 2.98
N LEU A 335 11.23 24.28 1.71
CA LEU A 335 12.26 23.35 1.25
C LEU A 335 13.60 23.56 1.96
N LYS A 336 14.02 24.81 2.11
CA LYS A 336 15.26 25.15 2.82
C LYS A 336 15.19 24.67 4.27
N LEU A 337 14.08 24.92 4.96
CA LEU A 337 13.89 24.50 6.35
C LEU A 337 13.88 22.97 6.49
N ALA A 338 13.13 22.27 5.63
CA ALA A 338 13.09 20.81 5.62
C ALA A 338 14.50 20.22 5.43
N GLY A 339 15.29 20.82 4.53
CA GLY A 339 16.69 20.45 4.31
C GLY A 339 17.58 20.66 5.54
N VAL A 340 17.41 21.76 6.27
CA VAL A 340 18.16 22.02 7.52
C VAL A 340 17.79 21.01 8.61
N ILE A 341 16.49 20.70 8.78
CA ILE A 341 16.03 19.70 9.75
C ILE A 341 16.60 18.32 9.40
N LEU A 342 16.57 17.92 8.12
CA LEU A 342 17.13 16.65 7.66
C LEU A 342 18.63 16.54 7.93
N ASP A 343 19.40 17.55 7.55
CA ASP A 343 20.86 17.55 7.70
C ASP A 343 21.23 17.49 9.18
N ALA A 344 20.53 18.26 10.03
CA ALA A 344 20.76 18.23 11.46
C ALA A 344 20.38 16.89 12.09
N TRP A 345 19.20 16.36 11.78
CA TRP A 345 18.75 15.07 12.31
C TRP A 345 19.74 13.95 11.97
N LYS A 346 20.25 13.92 10.73
CA LYS A 346 21.25 12.94 10.29
C LYS A 346 22.54 12.95 11.09
N GLN A 347 22.87 14.05 11.76
CA GLN A 347 24.08 14.20 12.58
C GLN A 347 23.80 14.17 14.08
N TYR A 348 22.53 14.21 14.48
CA TYR A 348 22.13 14.40 15.87
C TYR A 348 22.13 13.09 16.66
N SER A 349 22.80 13.10 17.81
CA SER A 349 22.76 11.99 18.77
C SER A 349 22.25 12.49 20.11
N ASP A 350 21.40 11.68 20.74
CA ASP A 350 20.88 11.87 22.07
C ASP A 350 20.84 10.51 22.78
N PRO A 351 21.96 10.10 23.38
CA PRO A 351 22.06 8.81 24.07
C PRO A 351 21.06 8.66 25.22
N ALA A 352 20.56 9.77 25.80
CA ALA A 352 19.55 9.71 26.85
C ALA A 352 18.19 9.22 26.33
N HIS A 353 17.97 9.19 25.02
CA HIS A 353 16.77 8.69 24.37
C HIS A 353 17.07 7.59 23.36
N ASP A 354 18.21 6.91 23.51
CA ASP A 354 18.66 5.85 22.59
C ASP A 354 18.83 6.30 21.13
N VAL A 355 19.05 7.59 20.89
CA VAL A 355 19.34 8.12 19.56
C VAL A 355 20.84 8.21 19.39
N LEU A 356 21.37 7.45 18.44
CA LEU A 356 22.73 7.62 17.93
C LEU A 356 22.65 7.83 16.44
N ALA A 357 23.25 8.90 15.93
CA ALA A 357 23.31 9.17 14.50
C ALA A 357 24.18 8.13 13.76
N PHE A 358 25.21 7.61 14.43
CA PHE A 358 26.18 6.70 13.87
C PHE A 358 26.62 5.62 14.86
N THR A 359 26.97 4.45 14.36
CA THR A 359 27.74 3.44 15.11
C THR A 359 29.01 3.06 14.35
N GLU A 360 30.08 2.78 15.10
CA GLU A 360 31.33 2.27 14.53
C GLU A 360 31.27 0.75 14.40
N THR A 361 31.45 0.24 13.19
CA THR A 361 31.57 -1.20 12.95
C THR A 361 32.99 -1.51 12.44
N GLY A 362 33.83 -2.09 13.30
CA GLY A 362 35.05 -2.80 12.92
C GLY A 362 36.01 -2.07 11.98
N GLY A 363 36.50 -0.88 12.35
CA GLY A 363 37.53 -0.15 11.61
C GLY A 363 37.10 0.43 10.25
N GLY A 364 35.82 0.29 9.87
CA GLY A 364 35.24 0.85 8.65
C GLY A 364 34.61 2.23 8.84
N ALA A 365 33.97 2.73 7.78
CA ALA A 365 33.18 3.96 7.83
C ALA A 365 31.99 3.80 8.81
N PRO A 366 31.62 4.86 9.56
CA PRO A 366 30.50 4.80 10.49
C PRO A 366 29.18 4.51 9.77
N THR A 367 28.37 3.63 10.35
CA THR A 367 27.04 3.28 9.82
C THR A 367 26.03 4.34 10.27
N PRO A 368 25.35 5.06 9.36
CA PRO A 368 24.34 6.05 9.71
C PRO A 368 23.02 5.38 10.14
N HIS A 369 22.32 5.99 11.11
CA HIS A 369 21.07 5.46 11.64
C HIS A 369 19.87 6.39 11.55
N ASN A 370 20.09 7.70 11.41
CA ASN A 370 19.01 8.69 11.37
C ASN A 370 18.55 8.98 9.94
N THR A 371 17.23 9.04 9.75
CA THR A 371 16.60 9.53 8.52
C THR A 371 15.21 10.09 8.80
N ILE A 372 14.51 10.55 7.76
CA ILE A 372 13.16 11.11 7.85
C ILE A 372 12.25 10.34 6.89
N THR A 373 11.03 10.06 7.32
CA THR A 373 9.90 9.71 6.43
C THR A 373 9.14 11.01 6.16
N PRO A 374 9.29 11.63 4.97
CA PRO A 374 8.57 12.83 4.61
C PRO A 374 7.21 12.54 3.98
N ILE A 375 6.22 13.36 4.32
CA ILE A 375 4.90 13.37 3.72
C ILE A 375 4.58 14.82 3.34
N ALA A 376 4.16 15.03 2.09
CA ALA A 376 3.79 16.32 1.55
C ALA A 376 2.34 16.33 1.10
N ARG A 377 1.69 17.48 1.25
CA ARG A 377 0.32 17.75 0.75
C ARG A 377 0.07 19.24 0.65
N SER A 378 -1.03 19.61 0.00
CA SER A 378 -1.63 20.93 0.17
C SER A 378 -2.64 20.84 1.31
N ASN A 379 -2.47 21.66 2.35
CA ASN A 379 -3.40 21.64 3.48
C ASN A 379 -4.69 22.43 3.20
N ALA A 380 -5.66 22.37 4.11
CA ALA A 380 -6.94 23.05 3.94
C ALA A 380 -6.84 24.59 3.80
N ALA A 381 -5.72 25.19 4.22
CA ALA A 381 -5.44 26.62 4.05
C ALA A 381 -4.77 26.95 2.69
N GLY A 382 -4.50 25.96 1.84
CA GLY A 382 -3.80 26.14 0.57
C GLY A 382 -2.30 26.38 0.75
N GLU A 383 -1.72 26.00 1.90
CA GLU A 383 -0.27 26.01 2.12
C GLU A 383 0.34 24.69 1.67
N PHE A 384 1.60 24.72 1.24
CA PHE A 384 2.40 23.50 1.19
C PHE A 384 2.69 23.07 2.63
N GLU A 385 2.46 21.79 2.92
CA GLU A 385 2.68 21.21 4.24
C GLU A 385 3.58 19.97 4.12
N LEU A 386 4.57 19.87 5.01
CA LEU A 386 5.43 18.71 5.15
C LEU A 386 5.33 18.18 6.59
N ASP A 387 5.00 16.91 6.73
CA ASP A 387 5.26 16.14 7.94
C ASP A 387 6.61 15.44 7.81
N LEU A 388 7.51 15.73 8.73
CA LEU A 388 8.84 15.16 8.82
C LEU A 388 8.87 14.22 10.02
N VAL A 389 8.65 12.92 9.77
CA VAL A 389 8.69 11.90 10.82
C VAL A 389 10.13 11.47 11.04
N LEU A 390 10.67 11.72 12.23
CA LEU A 390 12.03 11.33 12.60
C LEU A 390 12.11 9.81 12.76
N ARG A 391 13.09 9.18 12.11
CA ARG A 391 13.33 7.74 12.16
C ARG A 391 14.76 7.45 12.58
N ASN A 392 14.95 6.35 13.31
CA ASN A 392 16.25 5.78 13.64
C ASN A 392 16.20 4.25 13.55
N ASN A 393 17.16 3.63 12.86
CA ASN A 393 17.14 2.18 12.60
C ASN A 393 18.10 1.35 13.47
N ARG A 394 18.60 1.92 14.56
CA ARG A 394 19.52 1.23 15.46
C ARG A 394 18.83 0.04 16.13
N THR A 395 19.59 -1.02 16.34
CA THR A 395 19.19 -2.20 17.12
C THR A 395 19.93 -2.22 18.46
N SER A 396 19.47 -3.08 19.36
CA SER A 396 20.17 -3.41 20.61
C SER A 396 20.09 -4.92 20.86
N GLU A 397 20.79 -5.43 21.88
CA GLU A 397 20.64 -6.84 22.30
C GLU A 397 19.21 -7.14 22.77
N GLU A 398 18.58 -6.18 23.45
CA GLU A 398 17.18 -6.26 23.89
C GLU A 398 16.19 -6.19 22.72
N HIS A 399 16.46 -5.30 21.75
CA HIS A 399 15.63 -5.08 20.58
C HIS A 399 16.42 -5.35 19.29
N PRO A 400 16.65 -6.63 18.94
CA PRO A 400 17.42 -7.00 17.77
C PRO A 400 16.72 -6.64 16.45
N ASP A 401 15.39 -6.53 16.48
CA ASP A 401 14.57 -6.11 15.33
C ASP A 401 14.47 -4.58 15.19
N GLY A 402 15.07 -3.82 16.11
CA GLY A 402 15.09 -2.34 16.09
C GLY A 402 14.57 -1.74 17.40
N ILE A 403 15.28 -0.74 17.93
CA ILE A 403 14.87 -0.02 19.16
C ILE A 403 13.57 0.76 18.91
N PHE A 404 13.45 1.34 17.71
CA PHE A 404 12.31 2.14 17.26
C PHE A 404 11.48 1.40 16.22
N HIS A 405 11.12 0.16 16.55
CA HIS A 405 10.32 -0.78 15.76
C HIS A 405 9.41 -1.55 16.73
N PRO A 406 8.23 -2.06 16.35
CA PRO A 406 7.41 -2.90 17.22
C PRO A 406 8.22 -3.97 17.97
N HIS A 407 8.08 -3.99 19.29
CA HIS A 407 8.77 -4.93 20.15
C HIS A 407 8.11 -6.31 20.12
N ARG A 408 8.82 -7.32 20.64
CA ARG A 408 8.49 -8.75 20.44
C ARG A 408 7.09 -9.11 20.94
N GLU A 409 6.66 -8.49 22.01
CA GLU A 409 5.34 -8.65 22.62
C GLU A 409 4.20 -8.18 21.72
N LEU A 410 4.45 -7.38 20.69
CA LEU A 410 3.44 -6.91 19.73
C LEU A 410 3.46 -7.67 18.40
N HIS A 411 4.47 -8.54 18.18
CA HIS A 411 4.66 -9.26 16.90
C HIS A 411 3.50 -10.19 16.56
N HIS A 412 2.68 -10.58 17.54
CA HIS A 412 1.48 -11.37 17.28
C HIS A 412 0.44 -10.60 16.44
N ILE A 413 0.34 -9.26 16.61
CA ILE A 413 -0.46 -8.37 15.76
C ILE A 413 0.34 -7.90 14.55
N LYS A 414 1.50 -7.28 14.79
CA LYS A 414 2.29 -6.62 13.74
C LYS A 414 3.78 -6.82 14.00
N LYS A 415 4.41 -7.63 13.14
CA LYS A 415 5.86 -7.87 13.15
C LYS A 415 6.59 -7.07 12.07
N GLU A 416 5.93 -6.82 10.94
CA GLU A 416 6.56 -6.17 9.79
C GLU A 416 6.88 -4.70 10.09
N ASN A 417 7.82 -4.14 9.31
CA ASN A 417 8.23 -2.74 9.39
C ASN A 417 7.05 -1.77 9.32
N ILE A 418 7.15 -0.68 10.09
CA ILE A 418 6.21 0.44 10.06
C ILE A 418 6.57 1.33 8.88
N GLY A 419 5.89 1.08 7.76
CA GLY A 419 6.01 1.85 6.53
C GLY A 419 5.26 3.17 6.59
N LEU A 420 5.31 3.92 5.50
CA LEU A 420 4.67 5.23 5.36
C LEU A 420 3.17 5.20 5.71
N ILE A 421 2.45 4.15 5.31
CA ILE A 421 1.01 4.02 5.55
C ILE A 421 0.72 3.88 7.05
N GLU A 422 1.44 3.00 7.73
CA GLU A 422 1.30 2.78 9.16
C GLU A 422 1.72 4.01 9.97
N VAL A 423 2.81 4.70 9.57
CA VAL A 423 3.24 5.96 10.18
C VAL A 423 2.10 6.99 10.21
N MET A 424 1.30 7.05 9.15
CA MET A 424 0.19 7.99 9.04
C MET A 424 -1.08 7.52 9.78
N GLY A 425 -1.10 6.29 10.31
CA GLY A 425 -2.17 5.79 11.17
C GLY A 425 -3.12 4.76 10.55
N LEU A 426 -2.78 4.18 9.39
CA LEU A 426 -3.52 3.05 8.80
C LEU A 426 -2.75 1.75 9.00
N ALA A 427 -3.28 0.84 9.82
CA ALA A 427 -2.70 -0.48 10.04
C ALA A 427 -3.07 -1.43 8.89
N VAL A 428 -2.08 -1.92 8.16
CA VAL A 428 -2.26 -3.03 7.22
C VAL A 428 -1.86 -4.34 7.89
N LEU A 429 -2.87 -5.10 8.32
CA LEU A 429 -2.74 -6.35 9.07
C LEU A 429 -2.92 -7.58 8.15
N PRO A 430 -2.29 -8.71 8.49
CA PRO A 430 -2.31 -9.91 7.64
C PRO A 430 -3.67 -10.61 7.68
N GLY A 431 -4.08 -11.20 6.55
CA GLY A 431 -5.37 -11.89 6.39
C GLY A 431 -5.68 -12.95 7.45
N ARG A 432 -4.66 -13.69 7.92
CA ARG A 432 -4.76 -14.67 9.02
C ARG A 432 -5.46 -14.13 10.28
N LEU A 433 -5.36 -12.82 10.51
CA LEU A 433 -5.87 -12.19 11.72
C LEU A 433 -7.41 -12.24 11.77
N LYS A 434 -8.09 -12.35 10.63
CA LYS A 434 -9.55 -12.56 10.60
C LYS A 434 -9.92 -13.81 11.39
N ASP A 435 -9.36 -14.96 11.02
CA ASP A 435 -9.72 -16.25 11.61
C ASP A 435 -9.17 -16.39 13.03
N GLU A 436 -8.03 -15.76 13.33
CA GLU A 436 -7.50 -15.67 14.70
C GLU A 436 -8.41 -14.83 15.62
N LEU A 437 -9.00 -13.74 15.12
CA LEU A 437 -9.94 -12.93 15.91
C LEU A 437 -11.29 -13.64 16.09
N GLU A 438 -11.75 -14.40 15.10
CA GLU A 438 -12.96 -15.23 15.24
C GLU A 438 -12.78 -16.28 16.35
N GLN A 439 -11.66 -17.01 16.35
CA GLN A 439 -11.36 -17.97 17.43
C GLN A 439 -11.14 -17.28 18.79
N ALA A 440 -10.51 -16.11 18.81
CA ALA A 440 -10.36 -15.33 20.04
C ALA A 440 -11.73 -14.89 20.61
N ALA A 441 -12.71 -14.60 19.74
CA ALA A 441 -14.06 -14.23 20.16
C ALA A 441 -14.76 -15.41 20.84
N GLU A 442 -14.57 -16.64 20.35
CA GLU A 442 -15.13 -17.85 20.98
C GLU A 442 -14.66 -18.01 22.44
N LEU A 443 -13.42 -17.65 22.74
CA LEU A 443 -12.88 -17.65 24.11
C LEU A 443 -13.59 -16.63 25.00
N LEU A 444 -13.86 -15.42 24.48
CA LEU A 444 -14.53 -14.35 25.21
C LEU A 444 -16.04 -14.57 25.39
N THR A 445 -16.65 -15.39 24.54
CA THR A 445 -18.06 -15.84 24.71
C THR A 445 -18.20 -17.07 25.61
N GLY A 446 -17.09 -17.74 25.92
CA GLY A 446 -17.09 -19.01 26.66
C GLY A 446 -17.51 -20.22 25.82
N SER A 447 -17.65 -20.06 24.50
CA SER A 447 -17.89 -21.17 23.56
C SER A 447 -16.69 -22.10 23.44
N SER A 448 -15.49 -21.55 23.67
CA SER A 448 -14.21 -22.24 23.74
C SER A 448 -13.47 -21.78 25.00
N SER A 449 -12.46 -22.54 25.45
CA SER A 449 -11.64 -22.19 26.62
C SER A 449 -10.17 -22.07 26.25
N LEU A 450 -9.44 -21.19 26.93
CA LEU A 450 -8.00 -21.13 26.80
C LEU A 450 -7.38 -22.36 27.47
N ASP A 451 -6.87 -23.29 26.68
CA ASP A 451 -6.37 -24.59 27.12
C ASP A 451 -4.88 -24.80 26.83
N GLU A 452 -4.35 -25.95 27.26
CA GLU A 452 -2.95 -26.35 27.05
C GLU A 452 -2.59 -26.43 25.56
N CYS A 453 -3.54 -26.76 24.68
CA CYS A 453 -3.32 -26.77 23.24
C CYS A 453 -2.92 -25.38 22.75
N ILE A 454 -3.67 -24.34 23.14
CA ILE A 454 -3.34 -22.97 22.77
C ILE A 454 -2.05 -22.51 23.45
N THR A 455 -1.87 -22.79 24.75
CA THR A 455 -0.74 -22.21 25.51
C THR A 455 0.59 -22.92 25.29
N GLU A 456 0.59 -24.19 24.91
CA GLU A 456 1.82 -25.01 24.84
C GLU A 456 2.20 -25.49 23.43
N GLN A 457 1.29 -25.46 22.44
CA GLN A 457 1.57 -25.94 21.08
C GLN A 457 1.90 -24.77 20.12
N PRO A 458 3.17 -24.59 19.70
CA PRO A 458 3.57 -23.47 18.84
C PRO A 458 2.91 -23.45 17.46
N GLU A 459 2.44 -24.61 16.98
CA GLU A 459 1.70 -24.78 15.73
C GLU A 459 0.26 -24.26 15.81
N HIS A 460 -0.31 -24.09 17.00
CA HIS A 460 -1.66 -23.59 17.15
C HIS A 460 -1.74 -22.12 16.70
N PRO A 461 -2.68 -21.71 15.83
CA PRO A 461 -2.76 -20.34 15.31
C PRO A 461 -2.80 -19.27 16.40
N LEU A 462 -3.51 -19.55 17.50
CA LEU A 462 -3.64 -18.66 18.65
C LEU A 462 -2.47 -18.66 19.63
N HIS A 463 -1.49 -19.56 19.49
CA HIS A 463 -0.41 -19.70 20.48
C HIS A 463 0.36 -18.40 20.72
N LYS A 464 0.73 -17.71 19.64
CA LYS A 464 1.40 -16.40 19.69
C LYS A 464 0.56 -15.30 20.36
N HIS A 465 -0.75 -15.50 20.50
CA HIS A 465 -1.67 -14.58 21.16
C HIS A 465 -1.95 -14.97 22.62
N ALA A 466 -1.46 -16.12 23.12
CA ALA A 466 -1.87 -16.69 24.40
C ALA A 466 -1.79 -15.71 25.58
N ALA A 467 -0.67 -14.99 25.73
CA ALA A 467 -0.52 -13.99 26.80
C ALA A 467 -1.55 -12.85 26.68
N TRP A 468 -1.78 -12.35 25.47
CA TRP A 468 -2.79 -11.33 25.23
C TRP A 468 -4.21 -11.86 25.45
N LEU A 469 -4.51 -13.11 25.06
CA LEU A 469 -5.81 -13.75 25.32
C LEU A 469 -6.06 -13.90 26.82
N GLN A 470 -5.04 -14.22 27.62
CA GLN A 470 -5.15 -14.22 29.10
C GLN A 470 -5.49 -12.84 29.64
N GLU A 471 -4.85 -11.78 29.15
CA GLU A 471 -5.17 -10.39 29.52
C GLU A 471 -6.62 -10.04 29.15
N LEU A 472 -7.06 -10.42 27.96
CA LEU A 472 -8.42 -10.16 27.48
C LEU A 472 -9.47 -10.89 28.32
N ILE A 473 -9.27 -12.18 28.60
CA ILE A 473 -10.16 -12.95 29.47
C ILE A 473 -10.21 -12.35 30.88
N GLY A 474 -9.05 -11.95 31.43
CA GLY A 474 -9.01 -11.28 32.74
C GLY A 474 -9.75 -9.95 32.77
N ARG A 475 -9.75 -9.20 31.65
CA ARG A 475 -10.39 -7.88 31.54
C ARG A 475 -11.89 -7.95 31.24
N TYR A 476 -12.28 -8.84 30.34
CA TYR A 476 -13.64 -8.89 29.76
C TYR A 476 -14.46 -10.09 30.26
N GLY A 477 -13.81 -11.10 30.83
CA GLY A 477 -14.44 -12.38 31.16
C GLY A 477 -14.68 -13.25 29.93
N THR A 478 -15.48 -14.31 30.11
CA THR A 478 -15.83 -15.32 29.09
C THR A 478 -17.34 -15.45 28.90
N ALA A 479 -18.09 -14.35 29.08
CA ALA A 479 -19.55 -14.34 29.03
C ALA A 479 -20.10 -13.21 28.15
N LEU A 480 -19.29 -12.69 27.23
CA LEU A 480 -19.73 -11.70 26.25
C LEU A 480 -20.67 -12.34 25.23
N SER A 481 -21.56 -11.55 24.63
CA SER A 481 -22.18 -11.93 23.36
C SER A 481 -21.15 -11.94 22.22
N THR A 482 -21.49 -12.56 21.09
CA THR A 482 -20.62 -12.60 19.91
C THR A 482 -20.29 -11.19 19.40
N GLU A 483 -21.28 -10.30 19.38
CA GLU A 483 -21.12 -8.91 18.94
C GLU A 483 -20.23 -8.11 19.90
N GLU A 484 -20.41 -8.27 21.22
CA GLU A 484 -19.58 -7.62 22.24
C GLU A 484 -18.13 -8.13 22.20
N ALA A 485 -17.92 -9.43 22.01
CA ALA A 485 -16.59 -10.02 21.88
C ALA A 485 -15.86 -9.49 20.63
N ALA A 486 -16.55 -9.45 19.48
CA ALA A 486 -15.99 -8.90 18.26
C ALA A 486 -15.61 -7.41 18.40
N GLU A 487 -16.46 -6.61 19.05
CA GLU A 487 -16.18 -5.18 19.29
C GLU A 487 -15.02 -4.96 20.28
N ALA A 488 -14.97 -5.76 21.36
CA ALA A 488 -13.85 -5.74 22.30
C ALA A 488 -12.53 -6.05 21.59
N LEU A 489 -12.51 -7.09 20.75
CA LEU A 489 -11.33 -7.47 19.97
C LEU A 489 -10.92 -6.37 18.97
N ARG A 490 -11.87 -5.77 18.23
CA ARG A 490 -11.57 -4.64 17.33
C ARG A 490 -10.94 -3.46 18.06
N THR A 491 -11.45 -3.15 19.25
CA THR A 491 -10.89 -2.10 20.12
C THR A 491 -9.48 -2.45 20.58
N GLU A 492 -9.26 -3.68 21.02
CA GLU A 492 -7.98 -4.12 21.56
C GLU A 492 -6.90 -4.28 20.49
N VAL A 493 -7.25 -4.70 19.27
CA VAL A 493 -6.34 -4.65 18.11
C VAL A 493 -5.91 -3.21 17.84
N GLY A 494 -6.84 -2.26 17.89
CA GLY A 494 -6.52 -0.83 17.77
C GLY A 494 -5.56 -0.32 18.85
N ARG A 495 -5.76 -0.74 20.10
CA ARG A 495 -4.87 -0.43 21.23
C ARG A 495 -3.46 -0.99 21.01
N LYS A 496 -3.35 -2.28 20.65
CA LYS A 496 -2.06 -2.91 20.34
C LYS A 496 -1.38 -2.25 19.15
N PHE A 497 -2.12 -1.80 18.13
CA PHE A 497 -1.53 -1.04 17.03
C PHE A 497 -1.07 0.37 17.46
N ALA A 498 -1.77 1.03 18.38
CA ALA A 498 -1.27 2.28 18.97
C ALA A 498 0.04 2.05 19.74
N ASP A 499 0.17 0.93 20.47
CA ASP A 499 1.42 0.53 21.13
C ASP A 499 2.53 0.29 20.09
N VAL A 500 2.23 -0.36 18.97
CA VAL A 500 3.18 -0.56 17.86
C VAL A 500 3.73 0.79 17.35
N LEU A 501 2.88 1.80 17.22
CA LEU A 501 3.31 3.14 16.81
C LEU A 501 4.12 3.85 17.91
N ARG A 502 3.83 3.62 19.20
CA ARG A 502 4.61 4.15 20.33
C ARG A 502 6.01 3.54 20.38
N ASP A 503 6.15 2.24 20.09
CA ASP A 503 7.45 1.58 19.97
C ASP A 503 8.26 2.18 18.84
N ALA A 504 7.61 2.46 17.70
CA ALA A 504 8.25 3.06 16.53
C ALA A 504 8.62 4.56 16.69
N GLY A 505 8.07 5.26 17.68
CA GLY A 505 8.39 6.66 17.95
C GLY A 505 9.78 6.84 18.57
N VAL A 506 10.58 7.75 18.02
CA VAL A 506 11.94 8.04 18.53
C VAL A 506 11.90 8.69 19.91
N TYR A 507 11.29 9.86 19.99
CA TYR A 507 10.94 10.51 21.25
C TYR A 507 9.56 10.04 21.70
N LYS A 508 9.54 9.26 22.79
CA LYS A 508 8.31 8.72 23.37
C LYS A 508 7.36 9.84 23.82
N CYS A 509 6.07 9.56 23.82
CA CYS A 509 5.01 10.48 24.28
C CYS A 509 4.96 10.58 25.81
N THR A 510 6.13 10.77 26.44
CA THR A 510 6.31 11.01 27.87
C THR A 510 6.91 12.40 28.05
N GLU A 511 6.85 12.96 29.26
CA GLU A 511 7.43 14.28 29.55
C GLU A 511 8.92 14.34 29.18
N ARG A 512 9.69 13.33 29.61
CA ARG A 512 11.10 13.15 29.23
C ARG A 512 11.31 13.11 27.71
N GLY A 513 10.52 12.31 26.99
CA GLY A 513 10.66 12.21 25.54
C GLY A 513 10.32 13.53 24.84
N ARG A 514 9.28 14.24 25.28
CA ARG A 514 8.93 15.55 24.72
C ARG A 514 9.98 16.62 25.01
N ASP A 515 10.62 16.57 26.18
CA ASP A 515 11.72 17.48 26.49
C ASP A 515 12.95 17.22 25.61
N GLY A 516 13.30 15.95 25.35
CA GLY A 516 14.31 15.58 24.37
C GLY A 516 13.99 16.10 22.97
N PHE A 517 12.73 15.97 22.54
CA PHE A 517 12.29 16.46 21.23
C PHE A 517 12.38 17.99 21.12
N ARG A 518 11.96 18.72 22.17
CA ARG A 518 12.12 20.18 22.24
C ARG A 518 13.59 20.59 22.27
N ALA A 519 14.45 19.85 22.96
CA ALA A 519 15.88 20.13 23.01
C ALA A 519 16.53 20.00 21.62
N PHE A 520 16.14 18.98 20.83
CA PHE A 520 16.57 18.87 19.43
C PHE A 520 16.16 20.10 18.61
N LEU A 521 14.90 20.54 18.71
CA LEU A 521 14.45 21.75 18.01
C LEU A 521 15.16 23.02 18.50
N ALA A 522 15.38 23.15 19.81
CA ALA A 522 16.10 24.30 20.39
C ALA A 522 17.55 24.39 19.88
N GLN A 523 18.23 23.25 19.68
CA GLN A 523 19.57 23.22 19.08
C GLN A 523 19.58 23.76 17.64
N LEU A 524 18.46 23.68 16.93
CA LEU A 524 18.28 24.27 15.61
C LEU A 524 17.90 25.74 15.64
N GLY A 525 17.85 26.38 16.81
CA GLY A 525 17.49 27.79 16.96
C GLY A 525 15.98 28.04 17.00
N PHE A 526 15.15 27.00 17.07
CA PHE A 526 13.70 27.18 17.20
C PHE A 526 13.33 27.66 18.61
N GLN A 527 12.41 28.62 18.65
CA GLN A 527 11.88 29.22 19.88
C GLN A 527 10.38 28.91 20.00
N SER A 528 9.97 28.47 21.19
CA SER A 528 8.57 28.13 21.52
C SER A 528 7.68 29.36 21.67
#